data_AF-A0A2N1N3Z2-F1
#
_entry.id   AF-A0A2N1N3Z2-F1
#
_cell.length_a   1.000
_cell.length_b   1.000
_cell.length_c   1.000
_cell.angle_alpha   90.00
_cell.angle_beta   90.00
_cell.angle_gamma   90.00
#
_symmetry.space_group_name_H-M   'P 1'
#
loop_
_entity.id
_entity.type
_entity.pdbx_description
1 polymer ?
#
loop_
_entity_poly.entity_id
_entity_poly.type
_entity_poly.pdbx_seq_one_letter_code
_entity_poly.pdbx_strand_id
1 'polypeptide(L)'
;MFFDGIYGKVKLTKTGTAYFDTLDPNQINEFFNNLTQELANAVISKRISTNHRFVIDTSNIESTSNQYLLSIRIDKPQSASDRETKLIARDLDAMIRNMNITVLASESSSKYLEPLYGYVTIPRWYENFANIFQLILTVTFFLILTILCIISIHYDAKIEVKSGANSSVRKAFFHIMKSDIHKLTQSVNLCKGREGNEGREVNERRVVDEIKVKYTFYILIENQMLTLCLLILEQPL
;
A
#
# COMPACT_ATOMS: atom_id res chain seq x y z
N MET A 1 -17.12 -7.61 11.02
CA MET A 1 -16.63 -6.30 10.54
C MET A 1 -15.13 -6.44 10.30
N PHE A 2 -14.66 -6.35 9.05
CA PHE A 2 -13.37 -6.90 8.61
C PHE A 2 -12.10 -6.19 9.17
N PHE A 3 -12.23 -5.09 9.92
CA PHE A 3 -11.11 -4.27 10.38
C PHE A 3 -11.24 -3.81 11.85
N ASP A 4 -11.49 -4.75 12.75
CA ASP A 4 -11.72 -4.48 14.19
C ASP A 4 -10.43 -4.26 15.02
N GLY A 5 -9.39 -3.60 14.49
CA GLY A 5 -8.13 -3.37 15.21
C GLY A 5 -7.07 -2.59 14.41
N ILE A 6 -6.12 -1.96 15.08
CA ILE A 6 -5.02 -1.23 14.42
C ILE A 6 -3.97 -2.25 13.99
N TYR A 7 -3.59 -2.21 12.72
CA TYR A 7 -2.47 -2.98 12.21
C TYR A 7 -1.22 -2.12 12.24
N GLY A 8 -0.09 -2.72 12.59
CA GLY A 8 1.20 -2.07 12.55
C GLY A 8 2.31 -3.07 12.29
N LYS A 9 3.51 -2.52 12.19
CA LYS A 9 4.72 -3.29 11.92
C LYS A 9 5.80 -2.91 12.91
N VAL A 10 6.62 -3.89 13.26
CA VAL A 10 7.90 -3.71 13.93
C VAL A 10 9.00 -4.23 13.02
N LYS A 11 10.23 -3.72 13.15
CA LYS A 11 11.36 -4.13 12.33
C LYS A 11 12.34 -4.96 13.15
N LEU A 12 12.88 -6.01 12.57
CA LEU A 12 14.02 -6.74 13.15
C LEU A 12 15.33 -6.02 12.84
N THR A 13 16.26 -6.02 13.79
CA THR A 13 17.67 -5.69 13.56
C THR A 13 18.30 -6.65 12.55
N LYS A 14 19.45 -6.29 11.96
CA LYS A 14 20.15 -7.19 11.02
C LYS A 14 20.51 -8.53 11.64
N THR A 15 20.99 -8.52 12.88
CA THR A 15 21.27 -9.73 13.67
C THR A 15 19.99 -10.50 13.98
N GLY A 16 18.91 -9.78 14.29
CA GLY A 16 17.58 -10.35 14.46
C GLY A 16 17.06 -11.09 13.22
N THR A 17 17.20 -10.49 12.04
CA THR A 17 16.83 -11.15 10.79
C THR A 17 17.70 -12.38 10.52
N ALA A 18 19.02 -12.28 10.71
CA ALA A 18 19.91 -13.44 10.56
C ALA A 18 19.54 -14.58 11.51
N TYR A 19 19.18 -14.29 12.76
CA TYR A 19 18.66 -15.30 13.69
C TYR A 19 17.33 -15.88 13.20
N PHE A 20 16.39 -15.02 12.80
CA PHE A 20 15.07 -15.44 12.32
C PHE A 20 15.15 -16.35 11.09
N ASP A 21 16.11 -16.13 10.18
CA ASP A 21 16.34 -16.97 9.00
C ASP A 21 16.83 -18.39 9.35
N THR A 22 17.38 -18.61 10.55
CA THR A 22 17.81 -19.95 10.99
C THR A 22 16.67 -20.79 11.56
N LEU A 23 15.50 -20.17 11.82
CA LEU A 23 14.39 -20.82 12.48
C LEU A 23 13.59 -21.70 11.52
N ASP A 24 13.20 -22.88 11.98
CA ASP A 24 12.22 -23.71 11.27
C ASP A 24 10.79 -23.15 11.43
N PRO A 25 9.79 -23.61 10.63
CA PRO A 25 8.44 -23.09 10.70
C PRO A 25 7.76 -23.11 12.08
N ASN A 26 8.04 -24.11 12.92
CA ASN A 26 7.50 -24.18 14.28
C ASN A 26 8.17 -23.14 15.18
N GLN A 27 9.49 -23.00 15.07
CA GLN A 27 10.26 -21.99 15.80
C GLN A 27 9.91 -20.57 15.38
N ILE A 28 9.57 -20.34 14.11
CA ILE A 28 9.05 -19.05 13.64
C ILE A 28 7.73 -18.73 14.34
N ASN A 29 6.82 -19.71 14.45
CA ASN A 29 5.56 -19.51 15.16
C ASN A 29 5.78 -19.23 16.65
N GLU A 30 6.70 -19.95 17.28
CA GLU A 30 7.10 -19.72 18.67
C GLU A 30 7.69 -18.32 18.86
N PHE A 31 8.59 -17.89 17.98
CA PHE A 31 9.15 -16.55 17.96
C PHE A 31 8.06 -15.47 17.91
N PHE A 32 7.08 -15.63 17.03
CA PHE A 32 5.94 -14.72 16.92
C PHE A 32 5.07 -14.71 18.18
N ASN A 33 4.81 -15.88 18.77
CA ASN A 33 4.01 -16.00 19.99
C ASN A 33 4.71 -15.35 21.19
N ASN A 34 6.02 -15.63 21.36
CA ASN A 34 6.85 -15.05 22.41
C ASN A 34 6.94 -13.53 22.22
N LEU A 35 7.25 -13.05 21.02
CA LEU A 35 7.25 -11.62 20.70
C LEU A 35 5.91 -10.96 21.06
N THR A 36 4.79 -11.57 20.66
CA THR A 36 3.46 -11.04 20.93
C THR A 36 3.19 -10.93 22.43
N GLN A 37 3.55 -11.96 23.20
CA GLN A 37 3.39 -11.99 24.65
C GLN A 37 4.31 -10.99 25.36
N GLU A 38 5.57 -10.89 24.96
CA GLU A 38 6.54 -9.93 25.48
C GLU A 38 6.06 -8.48 25.26
N LEU A 39 5.58 -8.17 24.05
CA LEU A 39 4.99 -6.88 23.73
C LEU A 39 3.71 -6.62 24.54
N ALA A 40 2.83 -7.62 24.68
CA ALA A 40 1.60 -7.54 25.46
C ALA A 40 1.88 -7.22 26.94
N ASN A 41 2.91 -7.87 27.51
CA ASN A 41 3.33 -7.66 28.89
C ASN A 41 3.93 -6.26 29.08
N ALA A 42 4.77 -5.79 28.15
CA ALA A 42 5.41 -4.49 28.24
C ALA A 42 4.42 -3.33 28.31
N VAL A 43 3.29 -3.40 27.59
CA VAL A 43 2.24 -2.36 27.62
C VAL A 43 1.02 -2.74 28.46
N ILE A 44 1.09 -3.87 29.19
CA ILE A 44 0.02 -4.41 30.04
C ILE A 44 -1.32 -4.49 29.28
N SER A 45 -1.31 -5.15 28.12
CA SER A 45 -2.48 -5.28 27.25
C SER A 45 -2.61 -6.66 26.64
N LYS A 46 -3.75 -7.33 26.89
CA LYS A 46 -4.12 -8.61 26.27
C LYS A 46 -4.62 -8.49 24.83
N ARG A 47 -4.61 -7.28 24.27
CA ARG A 47 -5.16 -6.97 22.94
C ARG A 47 -4.10 -6.91 21.84
N ILE A 48 -2.85 -7.29 22.15
CA ILE A 48 -1.82 -7.45 21.14
C ILE A 48 -1.92 -8.85 20.57
N SER A 49 -1.97 -8.95 19.25
CA SER A 49 -2.07 -10.20 18.52
C SER A 49 -1.19 -10.16 17.27
N THR A 50 -0.88 -11.34 16.71
CA THR A 50 -0.15 -11.48 15.46
C THR A 50 -0.88 -12.44 14.53
N ASN A 51 -0.63 -12.28 13.23
CA ASN A 51 -1.05 -13.20 12.18
C ASN A 51 0.15 -13.97 11.59
N HIS A 52 1.30 -13.93 12.27
CA HIS A 52 2.54 -14.63 11.89
C HIS A 52 3.07 -14.23 10.51
N ARG A 53 2.70 -13.04 10.03
CA ARG A 53 3.15 -12.52 8.73
C ARG A 53 4.32 -11.57 8.89
N PHE A 54 5.30 -11.74 8.02
CA PHE A 54 6.41 -10.82 7.85
C PHE A 54 6.61 -10.47 6.38
N VAL A 55 7.28 -9.35 6.14
CA VAL A 55 7.68 -8.91 4.79
C VAL A 55 9.10 -8.38 4.83
N ILE A 56 9.78 -8.43 3.69
CA ILE A 56 11.10 -7.83 3.53
C ILE A 56 10.96 -6.30 3.49
N ASP A 57 11.78 -5.61 4.28
CA ASP A 57 11.90 -4.15 4.23
C ASP A 57 12.61 -3.73 2.94
N THR A 58 11.84 -3.19 2.00
CA THR A 58 12.33 -2.69 0.70
C THR A 58 12.55 -1.17 0.70
N SER A 59 12.43 -0.51 1.85
CA SER A 59 12.54 0.95 1.94
C SER A 59 13.93 1.48 1.63
N ASN A 60 14.97 0.65 1.77
CA ASN A 60 16.34 1.02 1.48
C ASN A 60 16.97 0.05 0.47
N ILE A 61 16.69 0.31 -0.81
CA ILE A 61 17.10 -0.50 -1.97
C ILE A 61 18.64 -0.63 -2.05
N GLU A 62 19.39 0.31 -1.46
CA GLU A 62 20.85 0.28 -1.43
C GLU A 62 21.44 -0.57 -0.29
N SER A 63 20.63 -0.97 0.69
CA SER A 63 21.09 -1.82 1.78
C SER A 63 20.96 -3.29 1.40
N THR A 64 22.09 -3.99 1.25
CA THR A 64 22.15 -5.43 0.95
C THR A 64 21.63 -6.33 2.06
N SER A 65 21.29 -5.77 3.23
CA SER A 65 20.70 -6.51 4.34
C SER A 65 19.18 -6.36 4.31
N ASN A 66 18.50 -7.34 3.71
CA ASN A 66 17.06 -7.50 3.82
C ASN A 66 16.70 -7.63 5.30
N GLN A 67 16.15 -6.58 5.93
CA GLN A 67 15.58 -6.67 7.28
C GLN A 67 14.11 -7.08 7.16
N TYR A 68 13.56 -7.74 8.19
CA TYR A 68 12.16 -8.14 8.18
C TYR A 68 11.28 -7.20 8.99
N LEU A 69 10.11 -6.90 8.42
CA LEU A 69 9.01 -6.21 9.07
C LEU A 69 7.97 -7.25 9.51
N LEU A 70 7.78 -7.38 10.82
CA LEU A 70 6.84 -8.30 11.43
C LEU A 70 5.50 -7.59 11.66
N SER A 71 4.40 -8.28 11.36
CA SER A 71 3.05 -7.73 11.53
C SER A 71 2.53 -7.95 12.95
N ILE A 72 2.17 -6.85 13.62
CA ILE A 72 1.60 -6.85 14.97
C ILE A 72 0.29 -6.03 14.95
N ARG A 73 -0.76 -6.63 15.47
CA ARG A 73 -2.11 -6.07 15.53
C ARG A 73 -2.45 -5.70 16.97
N ILE A 74 -3.20 -4.62 17.14
CA ILE A 74 -3.85 -4.25 18.40
C ILE A 74 -5.35 -4.26 18.18
N ASP A 75 -6.04 -5.20 18.81
CA ASP A 75 -7.50 -5.36 18.69
C ASP A 75 -8.25 -4.16 19.24
N LYS A 76 -9.48 -3.92 18.77
CA LYS A 76 -10.34 -2.83 19.26
C LYS A 76 -10.74 -3.03 20.74
N PRO A 77 -11.14 -1.94 21.43
CA PRO A 77 -11.77 -2.03 22.74
C PRO A 77 -12.99 -2.95 22.69
N GLN A 78 -13.09 -3.88 23.64
CA GLN A 78 -14.28 -4.70 23.87
C GLN A 78 -15.25 -4.01 24.84
N SER A 79 -14.74 -3.11 25.69
CA SER A 79 -15.52 -2.32 26.63
C SER A 79 -15.11 -0.84 26.59
N ALA A 80 -15.99 0.05 27.08
CA ALA A 80 -15.69 1.48 27.21
C ALA A 80 -14.58 1.77 28.23
N SER A 81 -14.35 0.86 29.19
CA SER A 81 -13.23 0.95 30.14
C SER A 81 -11.90 0.48 29.58
N ASP A 82 -11.89 -0.21 28.42
CA ASP A 82 -10.64 -0.66 27.84
C ASP A 82 -9.84 0.52 27.30
N ARG A 83 -8.53 0.43 27.48
CA ARG A 83 -7.59 1.44 27.00
C ARG A 83 -7.70 1.67 25.49
N GLU A 84 -7.65 2.91 25.05
CA GLU A 84 -7.73 3.24 23.63
C GLU A 84 -6.58 2.58 22.84
N THR A 85 -6.90 2.02 21.67
CA THR A 85 -5.92 1.36 20.79
C THR A 85 -4.77 2.30 20.40
N LYS A 86 -5.06 3.59 20.22
CA LYS A 86 -4.05 4.62 19.90
C LYS A 86 -3.06 4.83 21.03
N LEU A 87 -3.49 4.75 22.29
CA LEU A 87 -2.60 4.86 23.45
C LEU A 87 -1.70 3.63 23.57
N ILE A 88 -2.28 2.43 23.38
CA ILE A 88 -1.49 1.18 23.36
C ILE A 88 -0.43 1.23 22.25
N ALA A 89 -0.77 1.73 21.06
CA ALA A 89 0.17 1.87 19.95
C ALA A 89 1.32 2.84 20.27
N ARG A 90 1.03 3.98 20.91
CA ARG A 90 2.05 4.95 21.32
C ARG A 90 2.98 4.40 22.40
N ASP A 91 2.41 3.71 23.39
CA ASP A 91 3.21 3.05 24.42
C ASP A 91 4.10 1.97 23.83
N LEU A 92 3.57 1.17 22.91
CA LEU A 92 4.34 0.13 22.23
C LEU A 92 5.51 0.74 21.44
N ASP A 93 5.27 1.82 20.70
CA ASP A 93 6.33 2.57 20.02
C ASP A 93 7.37 3.10 21.00
N ALA A 94 6.93 3.70 22.12
CA ALA A 94 7.82 4.20 23.16
C ALA A 94 8.66 3.09 23.82
N MET A 95 8.07 1.93 24.11
CA MET A 95 8.78 0.79 24.70
C MET A 95 9.86 0.26 23.75
N ILE A 96 9.54 0.13 22.46
CA ILE A 96 10.52 -0.34 21.46
C ILE A 96 11.61 0.71 21.21
N ARG A 97 11.26 2.01 21.14
CA ARG A 97 12.26 3.07 20.93
C ARG A 97 13.22 3.22 22.10
N ASN A 98 12.76 2.95 23.31
CA ASN A 98 13.59 3.00 24.53
C ASN A 98 14.05 1.60 24.95
N MET A 99 14.26 0.69 23.98
CA MET A 99 14.46 -0.74 24.26
C MET A 99 15.50 -1.01 25.34
N ASN A 100 16.61 -0.26 25.33
CA ASN A 100 17.75 -0.39 26.25
C ASN A 100 17.41 -0.25 27.74
N ILE A 101 16.30 0.39 28.10
CA ILE A 101 15.85 0.57 29.49
C ILE A 101 14.52 -0.16 29.77
N THR A 102 13.99 -0.90 28.80
CA THR A 102 12.77 -1.68 28.96
C THR A 102 13.06 -3.16 29.13
N VAL A 103 12.08 -3.91 29.63
CA VAL A 103 12.14 -5.37 29.72
C VAL A 103 12.39 -6.04 28.36
N LEU A 104 11.99 -5.41 27.25
CA LEU A 104 12.12 -5.95 25.90
C LEU A 104 13.57 -6.22 25.49
N ALA A 105 14.56 -5.53 26.07
CA ALA A 105 15.97 -5.75 25.73
C ALA A 105 16.51 -7.11 26.21
N SER A 106 15.94 -7.70 27.26
CA SER A 106 16.41 -8.97 27.84
C SER A 106 15.61 -10.20 27.41
N GLU A 107 14.50 -9.99 26.71
CA GLU A 107 13.54 -11.03 26.40
C GLU A 107 13.92 -11.85 25.16
N SER A 108 13.26 -12.99 24.96
CA SER A 108 13.69 -14.01 24.00
C SER A 108 13.64 -13.52 22.55
N SER A 109 12.57 -12.82 22.19
CA SER A 109 12.25 -12.46 20.80
C SER A 109 12.33 -10.95 20.56
N SER A 110 11.83 -10.15 21.51
CA SER A 110 11.78 -8.70 21.41
C SER A 110 13.15 -8.02 21.48
N LYS A 111 14.17 -8.66 22.03
CA LYS A 111 15.57 -8.17 21.99
C LYS A 111 16.10 -7.94 20.57
N TYR A 112 15.49 -8.58 19.58
CA TYR A 112 15.88 -8.48 18.18
C TYR A 112 15.20 -7.33 17.43
N LEU A 113 14.27 -6.60 18.06
CA LEU A 113 13.61 -5.45 17.44
C LEU A 113 14.57 -4.28 17.21
N GLU A 114 14.33 -3.51 16.15
CA GLU A 114 15.08 -2.30 15.82
C GLU A 114 14.51 -1.09 16.59
N PRO A 115 15.24 -0.55 17.59
CA PRO A 115 14.72 0.54 18.42
C PRO A 115 14.48 1.82 17.62
N LEU A 116 15.33 2.12 16.62
CA LEU A 116 15.18 3.32 15.80
C LEU A 116 13.89 3.30 14.95
N TYR A 117 13.40 2.10 14.61
CA TYR A 117 12.18 1.93 13.83
C TYR A 117 10.92 2.09 14.70
N GLY A 118 10.86 1.43 15.86
CA GLY A 118 9.71 1.48 16.77
C GLY A 118 8.50 0.66 16.30
N TYR A 119 7.29 1.11 16.65
CA TYR A 119 6.03 0.54 16.19
C TYR A 119 5.33 1.50 15.21
N VAL A 120 5.22 1.09 13.95
CA VAL A 120 4.62 1.93 12.90
C VAL A 120 3.25 1.38 12.54
N THR A 121 2.20 2.14 12.83
CA THR A 121 0.83 1.81 12.43
C THR A 121 0.64 1.97 10.93
N ILE A 122 -0.04 1.01 10.30
CA ILE A 122 -0.41 1.09 8.89
C ILE A 122 -1.56 2.09 8.75
N PRO A 123 -1.43 3.13 7.92
CA PRO A 123 -2.48 4.13 7.74
C PRO A 123 -3.74 3.48 7.18
N ARG A 124 -4.85 3.66 7.90
CA ARG A 124 -6.19 3.16 7.54
C ARG A 124 -6.85 4.11 6.54
N TRP A 125 -6.28 4.24 5.34
CA TRP A 125 -6.85 5.09 4.27
C TRP A 125 -8.30 4.71 3.92
N TYR A 126 -8.64 3.43 4.11
CA TYR A 126 -9.96 2.86 3.90
C TYR A 126 -10.96 3.14 5.04
N GLU A 127 -10.54 3.70 6.17
CA GLU A 127 -11.50 4.08 7.22
C GLU A 127 -12.23 5.38 6.92
N ASN A 128 -11.69 6.18 6.00
CA ASN A 128 -12.39 7.35 5.51
C ASN A 128 -13.41 6.91 4.45
N PHE A 129 -14.69 6.94 4.82
CA PHE A 129 -15.79 6.61 3.92
C PHE A 129 -15.77 7.45 2.64
N ALA A 130 -15.34 8.71 2.72
CA ALA A 130 -15.21 9.58 1.54
C ALA A 130 -14.17 9.04 0.54
N ASN A 131 -13.04 8.54 1.04
CA ASN A 131 -11.97 7.98 0.19
C ASN A 131 -12.41 6.68 -0.47
N ILE A 132 -13.08 5.79 0.27
CA ILE A 132 -13.65 4.56 -0.30
C ILE A 132 -14.69 4.91 -1.36
N PHE A 133 -15.61 5.81 -1.04
CA PHE A 133 -16.69 6.20 -1.96
C PHE A 133 -16.12 6.81 -3.25
N GLN A 134 -15.12 7.69 -3.12
CA GLN A 134 -14.44 8.28 -4.27
C GLN A 134 -13.71 7.22 -5.13
N LEU A 135 -13.09 6.22 -4.50
CA LEU A 135 -12.47 5.10 -5.22
C LEU A 135 -13.50 4.26 -5.98
N ILE A 136 -14.61 3.89 -5.33
CA ILE A 136 -15.70 3.12 -5.96
C ILE A 136 -16.30 3.90 -7.13
N LEU A 137 -16.56 5.20 -6.96
CA LEU A 137 -17.11 6.06 -8.00
C LEU A 137 -16.15 6.16 -9.19
N THR A 138 -14.85 6.30 -8.93
CA THR A 138 -13.84 6.39 -9.98
C THR A 138 -13.73 5.08 -10.77
N VAL A 139 -13.68 3.93 -10.10
CA VAL A 139 -13.66 2.61 -10.76
C VAL A 139 -14.93 2.41 -11.59
N THR A 140 -16.10 2.76 -11.03
CA THR A 140 -17.39 2.64 -11.73
C THR A 140 -17.44 3.54 -12.97
N PHE A 141 -16.96 4.77 -12.87
CA PHE A 141 -16.89 5.70 -14.01
C PHE A 141 -16.04 5.15 -15.15
N PHE A 142 -14.86 4.61 -14.84
CA PHE A 142 -13.99 4.00 -15.86
C PHE A 142 -14.62 2.75 -16.49
N LEU A 143 -15.34 1.93 -15.72
CA LEU A 143 -16.08 0.78 -16.26
C LEU A 143 -17.18 1.22 -17.24
N ILE A 144 -17.95 2.25 -16.88
CA ILE A 144 -18.99 2.80 -17.77
C ILE A 144 -18.35 3.36 -19.05
N LEU A 145 -17.26 4.12 -18.92
CA LEU A 145 -16.55 4.69 -20.07
C LEU A 145 -16.06 3.57 -21.01
N THR A 146 -15.50 2.50 -20.46
CA THR A 146 -15.02 1.34 -21.22
C THR A 146 -16.17 0.66 -21.99
N ILE A 147 -17.32 0.47 -21.34
CA ILE A 147 -18.52 -0.11 -21.99
C ILE A 147 -19.01 0.80 -23.13
N LEU A 148 -19.07 2.12 -22.92
CA LEU A 148 -19.47 3.08 -23.96
C LEU A 148 -18.52 3.07 -25.16
N CYS A 149 -17.21 2.95 -24.92
CA CYS A 149 -16.21 2.80 -25.99
C CYS A 149 -16.45 1.52 -26.81
N ILE A 150 -16.70 0.38 -26.16
CA ILE A 150 -16.99 -0.89 -26.84
C ILE A 150 -18.27 -0.78 -27.67
N ILE A 151 -19.33 -0.19 -27.11
CA ILE A 151 -20.60 0.02 -27.81
C ILE A 151 -20.39 0.92 -29.04
N SER A 152 -19.64 2.02 -28.90
CA SER A 152 -19.33 2.93 -30.01
C SER A 152 -18.59 2.21 -31.15
N ILE A 153 -17.57 1.41 -30.81
CA ILE A 153 -16.81 0.61 -31.78
C ILE A 153 -17.71 -0.39 -32.51
N HIS A 154 -18.62 -1.05 -31.79
CA HIS A 154 -19.56 -2.02 -32.34
C HIS A 154 -20.61 -1.37 -33.25
N TYR A 155 -21.16 -0.22 -32.87
CA TYR A 155 -22.11 0.51 -33.71
C TYR A 155 -21.47 1.02 -35.00
N ASP A 156 -20.23 1.51 -34.92
CA ASP A 156 -19.49 1.98 -36.10
C ASP A 156 -19.19 0.82 -37.06
N ALA A 157 -18.75 -0.35 -36.55
CA ALA A 157 -18.56 -1.55 -37.37
C ALA A 157 -19.85 -1.96 -38.11
N LYS A 158 -21.01 -1.85 -37.46
CA LYS A 158 -22.31 -2.19 -38.05
C LYS A 158 -22.76 -1.18 -39.13
N ILE A 159 -22.39 0.10 -38.99
CA ILE A 159 -22.69 1.14 -39.99
C ILE A 159 -21.74 1.08 -41.18
N GLU A 160 -20.45 0.75 -40.97
CA GLU A 160 -19.46 0.58 -42.03
C GLU A 160 -19.86 -0.54 -43.01
N VAL A 161 -20.33 -1.68 -42.48
CA VAL A 161 -20.89 -2.80 -43.28
C VAL A 161 -22.13 -2.37 -44.10
N LYS A 162 -22.90 -1.37 -43.63
CA LYS A 162 -24.10 -0.87 -44.31
C LYS A 162 -23.84 0.27 -45.29
N SER A 163 -22.77 1.04 -45.14
CA SER A 163 -22.56 2.30 -45.85
C SER A 163 -21.42 2.30 -46.85
N GLY A 164 -20.54 1.27 -46.84
CA GLY A 164 -19.40 1.19 -47.76
C GLY A 164 -18.42 2.38 -47.65
N ALA A 165 -18.55 3.20 -46.60
CA ALA A 165 -17.80 4.43 -46.41
C ALA A 165 -16.63 4.21 -45.43
N ASN A 166 -15.43 4.58 -45.88
CA ASN A 166 -14.17 4.28 -45.24
C ASN A 166 -13.94 5.13 -43.96
N SER A 167 -14.03 4.49 -42.79
CA SER A 167 -13.30 4.68 -41.51
C SER A 167 -12.80 6.08 -41.02
N SER A 168 -13.36 7.21 -41.47
CA SER A 168 -12.83 8.54 -41.08
C SER A 168 -13.08 8.89 -39.60
N VAL A 169 -14.21 8.49 -39.02
CA VAL A 169 -14.59 8.85 -37.64
C VAL A 169 -13.81 8.02 -36.62
N ARG A 170 -13.69 6.72 -36.85
CA ARG A 170 -12.82 5.81 -36.08
C ARG A 170 -11.38 6.31 -36.01
N LYS A 171 -10.80 6.68 -37.16
CA LYS A 171 -9.43 7.22 -37.23
C LYS A 171 -9.28 8.51 -36.43
N ALA A 172 -10.26 9.42 -36.52
CA ALA A 172 -10.25 10.66 -35.74
C ALA A 172 -10.32 10.39 -34.23
N PHE A 173 -11.20 9.48 -33.79
CA PHE A 173 -11.31 9.10 -32.38
C PHE A 173 -10.02 8.49 -31.83
N PHE A 174 -9.44 7.51 -32.51
CA PHE A 174 -8.16 6.92 -32.10
C PHE A 174 -7.01 7.93 -32.12
N HIS A 175 -7.03 8.89 -33.06
CA HIS A 175 -6.03 9.95 -33.11
C HIS A 175 -6.13 10.90 -31.91
N ILE A 176 -7.35 11.32 -31.55
CA ILE A 176 -7.60 12.17 -30.36
C ILE A 176 -7.17 11.43 -29.09
N MET A 177 -7.61 10.18 -28.93
CA MET A 177 -7.27 9.36 -27.77
C MET A 177 -5.76 9.14 -27.64
N LYS A 178 -5.05 8.86 -28.75
CA LYS A 178 -3.59 8.71 -28.77
C LYS A 178 -2.87 10.01 -28.42
N SER A 179 -3.36 11.15 -28.91
CA SER A 179 -2.84 12.48 -28.56
C SER A 179 -2.97 12.76 -27.06
N ASP A 180 -4.13 12.47 -26.49
CA ASP A 180 -4.39 12.76 -25.08
C ASP A 180 -3.61 11.85 -24.14
N ILE A 181 -3.46 10.56 -24.49
CA ILE A 181 -2.57 9.64 -23.76
C ILE A 181 -1.13 10.13 -23.81
N HIS A 182 -0.63 10.56 -24.98
CA HIS A 182 0.74 11.07 -25.11
C HIS A 182 0.97 12.33 -24.25
N LYS A 183 0.02 13.27 -24.25
CA LYS A 183 0.07 14.47 -23.38
C LYS A 183 0.08 14.09 -21.89
N LEU A 184 -0.71 13.09 -21.51
CA LEU A 184 -0.78 12.59 -20.14
C LEU A 184 0.57 11.95 -19.72
N THR A 185 1.13 11.05 -20.55
CA THR A 185 2.45 10.43 -20.32
C THR A 185 3.57 11.48 -20.21
N GLN A 186 3.52 12.53 -21.03
CA GLN A 186 4.48 13.63 -20.98
C GLN A 186 4.35 14.46 -19.70
N SER A 187 3.12 14.70 -19.24
CA SER A 187 2.86 15.39 -17.96
C SER A 187 3.38 14.61 -16.75
N VAL A 188 3.34 13.27 -16.80
CA VAL A 188 3.87 12.40 -15.75
C VAL A 188 5.40 12.33 -15.79
N ASN A 189 6.01 12.28 -16.97
CA ASN A 189 7.47 12.36 -17.10
C ASN A 189 8.06 13.70 -16.62
N LEU A 190 7.32 14.81 -16.78
CA LEU A 190 7.69 16.13 -16.24
C LEU A 190 7.64 16.18 -14.69
N CYS A 191 6.72 15.44 -14.07
CA CYS A 191 6.65 15.29 -12.61
C CYS A 191 7.79 14.43 -12.03
N LYS A 192 8.58 13.76 -12.87
CA LYS A 192 9.74 12.95 -12.46
C LYS A 192 11.05 13.73 -12.39
N GLY A 193 11.06 15.00 -12.82
CA GLY A 193 12.28 15.81 -13.00
C GLY A 193 12.43 17.03 -12.08
N ARG A 194 11.70 17.10 -10.96
CA ARG A 194 11.77 18.25 -10.03
C ARG A 194 12.02 17.81 -8.58
N GLU A 195 13.08 17.04 -8.36
CA GLU A 195 13.76 16.99 -7.06
C GLU A 195 15.05 17.81 -7.18
N GLY A 196 15.03 19.03 -6.66
CA GLY A 196 16.18 19.93 -6.67
C GLY A 196 15.83 21.32 -6.17
N ASN A 197 16.11 21.54 -4.88
CA ASN A 197 16.27 22.80 -4.13
C ASN A 197 15.03 23.70 -3.89
N GLU A 198 14.55 23.71 -2.63
CA GLU A 198 14.90 24.73 -1.60
C GLU A 198 13.71 25.06 -0.66
N GLY A 199 13.89 24.74 0.62
CA GLY A 199 13.37 25.45 1.80
C GLY A 199 11.89 25.88 1.89
N ARG A 200 11.06 25.07 2.58
CA ARG A 200 10.11 25.54 3.62
C ARG A 200 9.44 24.36 4.34
N GLU A 201 9.63 24.30 5.66
CA GLU A 201 8.88 23.42 6.56
C GLU A 201 7.37 23.72 6.49
N VAL A 202 6.62 22.94 5.69
CA VAL A 202 5.17 22.79 5.87
C VAL A 202 4.76 21.36 5.50
N ASN A 203 4.46 20.55 6.52
CA ASN A 203 3.56 19.39 6.47
C ASN A 203 3.81 18.33 5.35
N GLU A 204 5.06 17.97 5.10
CA GLU A 204 5.47 17.04 4.00
C GLU A 204 4.91 15.62 4.11
N ARG A 205 4.58 15.12 5.32
CA ARG A 205 4.19 13.71 5.49
C ARG A 205 2.84 13.34 4.86
N ARG A 206 1.87 14.27 4.79
CA ARG A 206 0.60 14.02 4.05
C ARG A 206 0.76 14.13 2.54
N VAL A 207 1.63 15.02 2.09
CA VAL A 207 1.82 15.32 0.67
C VAL A 207 2.52 14.16 -0.04
N VAL A 208 3.52 13.55 0.61
CA VAL A 208 4.24 12.38 0.07
C VAL A 208 3.33 11.15 -0.07
N ASP A 209 2.44 10.91 0.90
CA ASP A 209 1.48 9.80 0.83
C ASP A 209 0.41 10.02 -0.26
N GLU A 210 -0.11 11.25 -0.43
CA GLU A 210 -1.01 11.57 -1.54
C GLU A 210 -0.34 11.41 -2.91
N ILE A 211 0.93 11.79 -3.04
CA ILE A 211 1.69 11.67 -4.28
C ILE A 211 1.93 10.19 -4.63
N LYS A 212 2.30 9.35 -3.66
CA LYS A 212 2.48 7.90 -3.88
C LYS A 212 1.18 7.19 -4.27
N VAL A 213 0.05 7.55 -3.64
CA VAL A 213 -1.26 7.00 -3.98
C VAL A 213 -1.68 7.42 -5.39
N LYS A 214 -1.48 8.69 -5.77
CA LYS A 214 -1.73 9.18 -7.13
C LYS A 214 -0.88 8.47 -8.18
N TYR A 215 0.40 8.24 -7.90
CA TYR A 215 1.31 7.52 -8.82
C TYR A 215 0.91 6.06 -9.01
N THR A 216 0.55 5.37 -7.94
CA THR A 216 0.10 3.97 -8.00
C THR A 216 -1.21 3.86 -8.80
N PHE A 217 -2.11 4.84 -8.63
CA PHE A 217 -3.36 4.94 -9.37
C PHE A 217 -3.13 5.20 -10.87
N TYR A 218 -2.15 6.04 -11.20
CA TYR A 218 -1.78 6.35 -12.58
C TYR A 218 -1.20 5.13 -13.31
N ILE A 219 -0.32 4.37 -12.66
CA ILE A 219 0.26 3.13 -13.22
C ILE A 219 -0.81 2.05 -13.43
N LEU A 220 -1.82 1.99 -12.55
CA LEU A 220 -2.93 1.04 -12.70
C LEU A 220 -3.83 1.41 -13.90
N ILE A 221 -4.09 2.71 -14.10
CA ILE A 221 -4.82 3.24 -15.27
C ILE A 221 -4.04 3.01 -16.55
N GLU A 222 -2.72 3.27 -16.54
CA GLU A 222 -1.85 3.08 -17.69
C GLU A 222 -1.84 1.60 -18.13
N ASN A 223 -1.74 0.66 -17.18
CA ASN A 223 -1.82 -0.77 -17.46
C ASN A 223 -3.20 -1.22 -17.95
N GLN A 224 -4.29 -0.68 -17.41
CA GLN A 224 -5.65 -0.98 -17.88
C GLN A 224 -5.87 -0.47 -19.32
N MET A 225 -5.39 0.75 -19.62
CA MET A 225 -5.47 1.35 -20.95
C MET A 225 -4.56 0.65 -21.98
N LEU A 226 -3.35 0.22 -21.57
CA LEU A 226 -2.45 -0.59 -22.40
C LEU A 226 -3.02 -1.98 -22.68
N THR A 227 -3.63 -2.62 -21.68
CA THR A 227 -4.28 -3.92 -21.84
C THR A 227 -5.49 -3.81 -22.78
N LEU A 228 -6.27 -2.73 -22.68
CA LEU A 228 -7.36 -2.44 -23.60
C LEU A 228 -6.85 -2.17 -25.03
N CYS A 229 -5.72 -1.45 -25.18
CA CYS A 229 -5.11 -1.20 -26.49
C CYS A 229 -4.53 -2.48 -27.13
N LEU A 230 -3.91 -3.36 -26.34
CA LEU A 230 -3.40 -4.66 -26.80
C LEU A 230 -4.53 -5.61 -27.20
N LEU A 231 -5.61 -5.67 -26.43
CA LEU A 231 -6.79 -6.48 -26.76
C LEU A 231 -7.51 -6.01 -28.04
N ILE A 232 -7.41 -4.73 -28.39
CA ILE A 232 -7.96 -4.16 -29.63
C ILE A 232 -7.01 -4.36 -30.83
N LEU A 233 -5.71 -4.50 -30.61
CA LEU A 233 -4.68 -4.73 -31.64
C LEU A 233 -4.55 -6.20 -32.06
N GLU A 234 -4.95 -7.17 -31.22
CA GLU A 234 -4.85 -8.61 -31.50
C GLU A 234 -6.08 -9.24 -32.19
N GLN A 235 -7.09 -8.45 -32.59
CA GLN A 235 -8.21 -8.99 -33.38
C GLN A 235 -7.82 -9.00 -34.87
N PRO A 236 -7.63 -10.18 -35.51
CA PRO A 236 -7.44 -10.23 -36.96
C PRO A 236 -8.73 -9.79 -37.66
N LEU A 237 -8.55 -9.02 -38.74
CA LEU A 237 -9.61 -8.49 -39.60
C LEU A 237 -10.53 -9.59 -40.17
#